data_AF-A0A542E339-F1
#
_entry.id   AF-A0A542E339-F1
#
_cell.length_a   1.000
_cell.length_b   1.000
_cell.length_c   1.000
_cell.angle_alpha   90.00
_cell.angle_beta   90.00
_cell.angle_gamma   90.00
#
_symmetry.space_group_name_H-M   'P 1'
#
loop_
_entity.id
_entity.type
_entity.pdbx_description
1 polymer ?
#
loop_
_entity_poly.entity_id
_entity_poly.type
_entity_poly.pdbx_seq_one_letter_code
_entity_poly.pdbx_strand_id
1 'polypeptide(L)'
;MSASPRTSATPSTLSGRWRSPWVPLVVRLIVGGVFLTFGTAKLLDLDTTIRSVRAYQLLPEAVVPAVGSALPLVEVALGLLLVLGVLTRPVAVVTALLSLAFVVGIVSAWARGLSIECGCFGNGGFTNDPVPGYLRELAINGGVLLGCGLLLARGGGRFALDRVLGLVVDEGRADDADDTEDAEDAEDTDLDDPTDLPDPTPSRSTR
;
A
#
# COMPACT_ATOMS: atom_id res chain seq x y z
N MET A 1 -35.82 28.61 42.44
CA MET A 1 -35.03 27.41 42.05
C MET A 1 -35.51 26.96 40.67
N SER A 2 -34.75 27.21 39.59
CA SER A 2 -34.84 26.51 38.29
C SER A 2 -33.66 27.00 37.43
N ALA A 3 -32.58 26.21 37.38
CA ALA A 3 -32.13 25.43 36.22
C ALA A 3 -31.25 26.23 35.25
N SER A 4 -29.94 26.09 35.43
CA SER A 4 -28.88 26.64 34.57
C SER A 4 -28.64 25.71 33.36
N PRO A 5 -28.41 26.22 32.14
CA PRO A 5 -28.13 25.37 30.98
C PRO A 5 -26.73 24.77 31.09
N ARG A 6 -26.65 23.44 31.06
CA ARG A 6 -25.38 22.70 30.94
C ARG A 6 -24.89 22.82 29.51
N THR A 7 -23.85 23.61 29.30
CA THR A 7 -23.06 23.60 28.06
C THR A 7 -22.39 22.23 27.92
N SER A 8 -22.89 21.40 27.01
CA SER A 8 -22.23 20.17 26.60
C SER A 8 -20.99 20.51 25.78
N ALA A 9 -19.82 20.35 26.40
CA ALA A 9 -18.54 20.44 25.72
C ALA A 9 -18.44 19.35 24.65
N THR A 10 -18.30 19.76 23.38
CA THR A 10 -17.98 18.87 22.27
C THR A 10 -16.55 18.33 22.47
N PRO A 11 -16.32 17.00 22.52
CA PRO A 11 -14.96 16.48 22.52
C PRO A 11 -14.33 16.79 21.16
N SER A 12 -13.39 17.73 21.13
CA SER A 12 -12.52 17.93 19.97
C SER A 12 -11.66 16.68 19.83
N THR A 13 -11.96 15.88 18.82
CA THR A 13 -11.12 14.76 18.40
C THR A 13 -9.72 15.30 18.08
N LEU A 14 -8.77 15.10 19.00
CA LEU A 14 -7.34 15.26 18.75
C LEU A 14 -6.90 14.18 17.76
N SER A 15 -7.20 14.36 16.48
CA SER A 15 -6.67 13.50 15.43
C SER A 15 -6.20 14.38 14.28
N GLY A 16 -4.92 14.31 13.97
CA GLY A 16 -4.40 14.89 12.73
C GLY A 16 -3.22 15.84 12.90
N ARG A 17 -2.05 15.32 13.24
CA ARG A 17 -0.80 16.02 12.92
C ARG A 17 0.35 15.15 12.42
N TRP A 18 0.18 13.83 12.29
CA TRP A 18 1.30 12.91 11.99
C TRP A 18 1.14 12.09 10.69
N ARG A 19 0.26 12.51 9.77
CA ARG A 19 0.23 11.98 8.39
C ARG A 19 1.03 12.91 7.48
N SER A 20 2.37 12.89 7.60
CA SER A 20 3.24 13.58 6.64
C SER A 20 3.12 12.89 5.27
N PRO A 21 2.74 13.61 4.21
CA PRO A 21 2.58 13.04 2.88
C PRO A 21 3.90 12.60 2.24
N TRP A 22 5.03 13.04 2.82
CA TRP A 22 6.37 12.78 2.34
C TRP A 22 6.86 11.38 2.73
N VAL A 23 6.32 10.80 3.80
CA VAL A 23 6.75 9.49 4.29
C VAL A 23 6.49 8.39 3.24
N PRO A 24 5.27 8.24 2.66
CA PRO A 24 5.05 7.25 1.62
C PRO A 24 5.88 7.49 0.36
N LEU A 25 6.16 8.76 0.03
CA LEU A 25 7.01 9.09 -1.13
C LEU A 25 8.44 8.58 -0.90
N VAL A 26 9.05 8.93 0.23
CA VAL A 26 10.41 8.51 0.57
C VAL A 26 10.51 6.98 0.62
N VAL A 27 9.53 6.31 1.25
CA VAL A 27 9.50 4.85 1.31
C VAL A 27 9.41 4.23 -0.08
N ARG A 28 8.57 4.77 -0.98
CA ARG A 28 8.48 4.31 -2.38
C ARG A 28 9.79 4.46 -3.14
N LEU A 29 10.47 5.60 -2.99
CA LEU A 29 11.75 5.85 -3.65
C LEU A 29 12.84 4.91 -3.12
N ILE A 30 12.86 4.65 -1.81
CA ILE A 30 13.82 3.72 -1.21
C ILE A 30 13.54 2.29 -1.70
N VAL A 31 12.31 1.78 -1.54
CA VAL A 31 11.97 0.40 -1.93
C VAL A 31 12.13 0.20 -3.44
N GLY A 32 11.63 1.15 -4.24
CA GLY A 32 11.75 1.10 -5.69
C GLY A 32 13.20 1.20 -6.15
N GLY A 33 14.01 2.08 -5.54
CA GLY A 33 15.43 2.21 -5.84
C GLY A 33 16.24 0.94 -5.52
N VAL A 34 15.92 0.27 -4.41
CA VAL A 34 16.50 -1.03 -4.05
C VAL A 34 16.19 -2.08 -5.12
N PHE A 35 14.92 -2.20 -5.53
CA PHE A 35 14.49 -3.15 -6.57
C PHE A 35 15.12 -2.85 -7.94
N LEU A 36 15.23 -1.58 -8.33
CA LEU A 36 15.91 -1.17 -9.55
C LEU A 36 17.39 -1.55 -9.52
N THR A 37 18.07 -1.33 -8.39
CA THR A 37 19.49 -1.66 -8.24
C THR A 37 19.70 -3.17 -8.39
N PHE A 38 18.88 -3.99 -7.74
CA PHE A 38 19.00 -5.45 -7.80
C PHE A 38 18.61 -6.01 -9.15
N GLY A 39 17.44 -5.60 -9.67
CA GLY A 39 16.96 -6.05 -10.96
C GLY A 39 17.92 -5.70 -12.08
N THR A 40 18.47 -4.48 -12.08
CA THR A 40 19.45 -4.07 -13.09
C THR A 40 20.76 -4.84 -12.95
N ALA A 41 21.27 -5.01 -11.73
CA ALA A 41 22.49 -5.79 -11.48
C ALA A 41 22.34 -7.24 -11.98
N LYS A 42 21.17 -7.87 -11.75
CA LYS A 42 20.87 -9.21 -12.25
C LYS A 42 20.65 -9.27 -13.77
N LEU A 43 20.06 -8.23 -14.35
CA LEU A 43 19.87 -8.13 -15.81
C LEU A 43 21.18 -7.99 -16.59
N LEU A 44 22.20 -7.39 -15.98
CA LEU A 44 23.51 -7.25 -16.62
C LEU A 44 24.30 -8.57 -16.66
N ASP A 45 23.98 -9.53 -15.79
CA ASP A 45 24.58 -10.86 -15.75
C ASP A 45 23.51 -11.95 -15.48
N LEU A 46 22.78 -12.30 -16.54
CA LEU A 46 21.75 -13.35 -16.48
C LEU A 46 22.35 -14.72 -16.15
N ASP A 47 23.55 -15.04 -16.65
CA ASP A 47 24.18 -16.33 -16.42
C ASP A 47 24.46 -16.55 -14.94
N THR A 48 24.99 -15.53 -14.26
CA THR A 48 25.19 -15.56 -12.80
C THR A 48 23.86 -15.64 -12.06
N THR A 49 22.83 -14.92 -12.52
CA THR A 49 21.49 -15.00 -11.91
C THR A 49 20.89 -16.41 -12.02
N ILE A 50 20.98 -17.05 -13.18
CA ILE A 50 20.50 -18.43 -13.40
C ILE A 50 21.28 -19.41 -12.52
N ARG A 51 22.61 -19.25 -12.40
CA ARG A 51 23.43 -20.06 -11.48
C ARG A 51 23.02 -19.88 -10.02
N SER A 52 22.72 -18.65 -9.59
CA SER A 52 22.22 -18.39 -8.24
C SER A 52 20.90 -19.10 -7.99
N VAL A 53 19.93 -18.99 -8.91
CA VAL A 53 18.63 -19.68 -8.80
C VAL A 53 18.81 -21.19 -8.73
N ARG A 54 19.70 -21.76 -9.56
CA ARG A 54 20.06 -23.19 -9.51
C ARG A 54 20.61 -23.61 -8.15
N ALA A 55 21.45 -22.77 -7.55
CA ALA A 55 22.12 -23.06 -6.28
C ALA A 55 21.15 -23.21 -5.10
N TYR A 56 19.94 -22.63 -5.18
CA TYR A 56 18.89 -22.84 -4.17
C TYR A 56 18.33 -24.27 -4.17
N GLN A 57 18.48 -25.02 -5.27
CA GLN A 57 17.96 -26.39 -5.41
C GLN A 57 16.47 -26.52 -5.05
N LEU A 58 15.68 -25.49 -5.37
CA LEU A 58 14.23 -25.41 -5.07
C LEU A 58 13.37 -25.72 -6.30
N LEU A 59 13.90 -25.51 -7.50
CA LEU A 59 13.17 -25.65 -8.76
C LEU A 59 13.78 -26.77 -9.63
N PRO A 60 12.97 -27.45 -10.46
CA PRO A 60 13.49 -28.40 -11.43
C PRO A 60 14.31 -27.70 -12.53
N GLU A 61 15.35 -28.34 -13.05
CA GLU A 61 16.29 -27.70 -13.98
C GLU A 61 15.65 -27.16 -15.27
N ALA A 62 14.52 -27.73 -15.69
CA ALA A 62 13.79 -27.26 -16.86
C ALA A 62 13.26 -25.81 -16.71
N VAL A 63 12.94 -25.36 -15.49
CA VAL A 63 12.35 -24.03 -15.26
C VAL A 63 13.35 -23.00 -14.74
N VAL A 64 14.53 -23.45 -14.29
CA VAL A 64 15.57 -22.57 -13.73
C VAL A 64 15.97 -21.43 -14.67
N PRO A 65 16.23 -21.66 -15.98
CA PRO A 65 16.58 -20.57 -16.89
C PRO A 65 15.43 -19.57 -17.10
N ALA A 66 14.19 -20.05 -17.14
CA ALA A 66 13.01 -19.20 -17.32
C ALA A 66 12.81 -18.30 -16.09
N VAL A 67 12.90 -18.87 -14.88
CA VAL A 67 12.76 -18.09 -13.64
C VAL A 67 13.93 -17.14 -13.45
N GLY A 68 15.16 -17.59 -13.68
CA GLY A 68 16.36 -16.77 -13.54
C GLY A 68 16.44 -15.58 -14.51
N SER A 69 15.81 -15.67 -15.69
CA SER A 69 15.74 -14.57 -16.66
C SER A 69 14.51 -13.68 -16.49
N ALA A 70 13.37 -14.24 -16.10
CA ALA A 70 12.14 -13.47 -15.88
C ALA A 70 12.18 -12.62 -14.61
N LEU A 71 12.77 -13.15 -13.54
CA LEU A 71 12.76 -12.52 -12.23
C LEU A 71 13.43 -11.13 -12.21
N PRO A 72 14.60 -10.90 -12.83
CA PRO A 72 15.21 -9.57 -12.93
C PRO A 72 14.34 -8.55 -13.67
N LEU A 73 13.61 -8.97 -14.71
CA LEU A 73 12.67 -8.10 -15.43
C LEU A 73 11.52 -7.66 -14.54
N VAL A 74 10.97 -8.60 -13.75
CA VAL A 74 9.91 -8.31 -12.77
C VAL A 74 10.42 -7.35 -11.70
N GLU A 75 11.64 -7.54 -11.17
CA GLU A 75 12.23 -6.64 -10.18
C GLU A 75 12.36 -5.20 -10.70
N VAL A 76 12.88 -5.03 -11.93
CA VAL A 76 12.99 -3.71 -12.55
C VAL A 76 11.62 -3.08 -12.79
N ALA A 77 10.65 -3.84 -13.30
CA ALA A 77 9.30 -3.33 -13.55
C ALA A 77 8.64 -2.85 -12.25
N LEU A 78 8.69 -3.64 -11.17
CA LEU A 78 8.16 -3.26 -9.86
C LEU A 78 8.87 -2.03 -9.29
N GLY A 79 10.21 -1.97 -9.44
CA GLY A 79 11.01 -0.83 -9.02
C GLY A 79 10.60 0.47 -9.73
N LEU A 80 10.44 0.43 -11.06
CA LEU A 80 9.98 1.56 -11.86
C LEU A 80 8.57 2.00 -11.45
N LEU A 81 7.64 1.05 -11.30
CA LEU A 81 6.26 1.35 -10.92
C LEU A 81 6.17 2.02 -9.55
N LEU A 82 6.96 1.58 -8.56
CA LEU A 82 7.01 2.22 -7.23
C LEU A 82 7.60 3.63 -7.29
N VAL A 83 8.68 3.83 -8.03
CA VAL A 83 9.31 5.15 -8.21
C VAL A 83 8.33 6.11 -8.89
N LEU A 84 7.71 5.69 -10.00
CA LEU A 84 6.73 6.49 -10.75
C LEU A 84 5.43 6.70 -9.97
N GLY A 85 5.07 5.77 -9.09
CA GLY A 85 3.85 5.85 -8.28
C GLY A 85 2.60 5.40 -8.98
N VAL A 86 2.78 4.46 -9.90
CA VAL A 86 1.69 3.79 -10.59
C VAL A 86 1.42 2.48 -9.88
N LEU A 87 0.16 2.18 -9.66
CA LEU A 87 -0.37 0.97 -9.03
C LEU A 87 0.31 0.69 -7.68
N THR A 88 0.56 1.72 -6.88
CA THR A 88 1.36 1.70 -5.65
C THR A 88 0.93 0.64 -4.65
N ARG A 89 -0.38 0.44 -4.45
CA ARG A 89 -0.91 -0.59 -3.55
C ARG A 89 -0.65 -2.00 -4.08
N PRO A 90 -1.17 -2.41 -5.26
CA PRO A 90 -0.95 -3.76 -5.76
C PRO A 90 0.53 -4.04 -6.04
N VAL A 91 1.30 -3.05 -6.53
CA VAL A 91 2.75 -3.19 -6.70
C VAL A 91 3.44 -3.42 -5.36
N ALA A 92 3.08 -2.69 -4.30
CA ALA A 92 3.63 -2.94 -2.96
C ALA A 92 3.28 -4.35 -2.43
N VAL A 93 2.08 -4.87 -2.72
CA VAL A 93 1.72 -6.26 -2.40
C VAL A 93 2.60 -7.25 -3.15
N VAL A 94 2.74 -7.11 -4.46
CA VAL A 94 3.56 -8.00 -5.29
C VAL A 94 5.04 -7.93 -4.87
N THR A 95 5.57 -6.73 -4.65
CA THR A 95 6.92 -6.50 -4.10
C THR A 95 7.10 -7.19 -2.76
N ALA A 96 6.13 -7.08 -1.84
CA ALA A 96 6.19 -7.75 -0.54
C ALA A 96 6.17 -9.27 -0.68
N LEU A 97 5.31 -9.83 -1.52
CA LEU A 97 5.24 -11.27 -1.77
C LEU A 97 6.55 -11.79 -2.39
N LEU A 98 7.13 -11.05 -3.34
CA LEU A 98 8.41 -11.42 -3.95
C LEU A 98 9.54 -11.38 -2.93
N SER A 99 9.66 -10.31 -2.14
CA SER A 99 10.66 -10.22 -1.06
C SER A 99 10.47 -11.30 0.00
N LEU A 100 9.23 -11.66 0.34
CA LEU A 100 8.95 -12.75 1.26
C LEU A 100 9.40 -14.09 0.69
N ALA A 101 9.14 -14.36 -0.59
CA ALA A 101 9.62 -15.56 -1.26
C ALA A 101 11.16 -15.65 -1.25
N PHE A 102 11.85 -14.53 -1.45
CA PHE A 102 13.31 -14.46 -1.31
C PHE A 102 13.79 -14.78 0.10
N VAL A 103 13.18 -14.18 1.13
CA VAL A 103 13.50 -14.46 2.54
C VAL A 103 13.33 -15.94 2.84
N VAL A 104 12.20 -16.54 2.43
CA VAL A 104 11.94 -17.97 2.62
C VAL A 104 12.98 -18.82 1.90
N GLY A 105 13.37 -18.45 0.68
CA GLY A 105 14.44 -19.12 -0.06
C GLY A 105 15.78 -19.09 0.66
N ILE A 106 16.20 -17.92 1.17
CA ILE A 106 17.46 -17.73 1.90
C ILE A 106 17.46 -18.53 3.20
N VAL A 107 16.39 -18.41 3.99
CA VAL A 107 16.24 -19.15 5.26
C VAL A 107 16.22 -20.66 5.00
N SER A 108 15.56 -21.11 3.93
CA SER A 108 15.56 -22.52 3.52
C SER A 108 16.96 -23.02 3.11
N ALA A 109 17.72 -22.23 2.35
CA ALA A 109 19.09 -22.57 1.97
C ALA A 109 19.99 -22.67 3.20
N TRP A 110 19.87 -21.71 4.13
CA TRP A 110 20.62 -21.71 5.38
C TRP A 110 20.27 -22.89 6.28
N ALA A 111 18.98 -23.20 6.44
CA ALA A 111 18.52 -24.35 7.23
C ALA A 111 19.00 -25.70 6.67
N ARG A 112 19.20 -25.78 5.35
CA ARG A 112 19.77 -26.96 4.66
C ARG A 112 21.30 -26.99 4.66
N GLY A 113 21.96 -25.98 5.22
CA GLY A 113 23.42 -25.87 5.25
C GLY A 113 24.05 -25.61 3.87
N LEU A 114 23.28 -25.09 2.91
CA LEU A 114 23.83 -24.69 1.62
C LEU A 114 24.73 -23.47 1.82
N SER A 115 25.87 -23.43 1.12
CA SER A 115 26.81 -22.33 1.15
C SER A 115 26.77 -21.56 -0.17
N ILE A 116 25.76 -20.69 -0.31
CA ILE A 116 25.47 -20.00 -1.57
C ILE A 116 25.56 -18.48 -1.44
N GLU A 117 25.89 -17.82 -2.53
CA GLU A 117 25.74 -16.37 -2.71
C GLU A 117 24.36 -16.07 -3.29
N CYS A 118 23.57 -15.30 -2.54
CA CYS A 118 22.14 -15.13 -2.78
C CYS A 118 21.75 -14.30 -4.00
N GLY A 119 22.66 -13.89 -4.89
CA GLY A 119 22.26 -13.29 -6.17
C GLY A 119 21.88 -11.81 -6.16
N CYS A 120 21.57 -11.23 -5.00
CA CYS A 120 20.83 -9.96 -4.94
C CYS A 120 21.58 -8.76 -5.54
N PHE A 121 22.91 -8.81 -5.59
CA PHE A 121 23.77 -7.78 -6.19
C PHE A 121 24.50 -8.26 -7.45
N GLY A 122 24.00 -9.30 -8.14
CA GLY A 122 24.65 -9.89 -9.31
C GLY A 122 25.85 -10.79 -8.96
N ASN A 123 26.05 -11.11 -7.68
CA ASN A 123 27.00 -12.10 -7.18
C ASN A 123 26.29 -13.45 -7.01
N GLY A 124 26.90 -14.58 -7.36
CA GLY A 124 26.13 -15.82 -7.47
C GLY A 124 26.93 -17.10 -7.54
N GLY A 125 26.36 -18.16 -6.97
CA GLY A 125 26.94 -19.51 -6.96
C GLY A 125 27.29 -19.99 -5.57
N PHE A 126 28.21 -20.96 -5.47
CA PHE A 126 28.67 -21.50 -4.20
C PHE A 126 29.81 -20.65 -3.62
N THR A 127 29.82 -20.47 -2.29
CA THR A 127 30.83 -19.72 -1.56
C THR A 127 31.26 -20.45 -0.29
N ASN A 128 32.43 -20.10 0.24
CA ASN A 128 32.99 -20.69 1.47
C ASN A 128 32.56 -19.94 2.74
N ASP A 129 32.07 -18.70 2.63
CA ASP A 129 31.60 -17.90 3.76
C ASP A 129 30.22 -17.28 3.47
N PRO A 130 29.14 -18.07 3.55
CA PRO A 130 27.79 -17.64 3.15
C PRO A 130 27.09 -16.76 4.20
N VAL A 131 27.50 -16.82 5.46
CA VAL A 131 26.74 -16.24 6.60
C VAL A 131 26.64 -14.71 6.52
N PRO A 132 27.71 -13.95 6.26
CA PRO A 132 27.60 -12.49 6.12
C PRO A 132 26.68 -12.08 4.96
N GLY A 133 26.69 -12.87 3.88
CA GLY A 133 25.78 -12.70 2.74
C GLY A 133 24.33 -12.87 3.15
N TYR A 134 23.99 -13.98 3.82
CA TYR A 134 22.62 -14.25 4.29
C TYR A 134 22.07 -13.17 5.20
N LEU A 135 22.87 -12.69 6.16
CA LEU A 135 22.43 -11.64 7.09
C LEU A 135 22.16 -10.33 6.37
N ARG A 136 23.05 -9.92 5.46
CA ARG A 136 22.87 -8.71 4.66
C ARG A 136 21.61 -8.78 3.80
N GLU A 137 21.40 -9.89 3.10
CA GLU A 137 20.22 -10.03 2.25
C GLU A 137 18.92 -10.13 3.05
N LEU A 138 18.94 -10.78 4.21
CA LEU A 138 17.79 -10.83 5.11
C LEU A 138 17.45 -9.44 5.66
N ALA A 139 18.46 -8.63 6.03
CA ALA A 139 18.26 -7.27 6.51
C ALA A 139 17.65 -6.36 5.43
N ILE A 140 18.15 -6.45 4.20
CA ILE A 140 17.64 -5.69 3.06
C ILE A 140 16.19 -6.08 2.74
N ASN A 141 15.91 -7.39 2.59
CA ASN A 141 14.55 -7.85 2.29
C ASN A 141 13.58 -7.59 3.45
N GLY A 142 14.03 -7.67 4.70
CA GLY A 142 13.26 -7.27 5.88
C GLY A 142 12.92 -5.77 5.86
N GLY A 143 13.89 -4.92 5.49
CA GLY A 143 13.67 -3.49 5.29
C GLY A 143 12.65 -3.19 4.18
N VAL A 144 12.71 -3.93 3.06
CA VAL A 144 11.72 -3.83 1.98
C VAL A 144 10.33 -4.23 2.47
N LEU A 145 10.21 -5.37 3.16
CA LEU A 145 8.92 -5.84 3.71
C LEU A 145 8.31 -4.81 4.65
N LEU A 146 9.11 -4.22 5.53
CA LEU A 146 8.69 -3.12 6.40
C LEU A 146 8.22 -1.92 5.59
N GLY A 147 8.98 -1.53 4.56
CA GLY A 147 8.62 -0.45 3.63
C GLY A 147 7.28 -0.70 2.95
N CYS A 148 7.07 -1.88 2.37
CA CYS A 148 5.80 -2.26 1.76
C CYS A 148 4.65 -2.26 2.78
N GLY A 149 4.86 -2.80 3.98
CA GLY A 149 3.88 -2.75 5.06
C GLY A 149 3.48 -1.32 5.43
N LEU A 150 4.45 -0.39 5.49
CA LEU A 150 4.18 1.03 5.71
C LEU A 150 3.39 1.66 4.56
N LEU A 151 3.67 1.30 3.30
CA LEU A 151 2.92 1.79 2.13
C LEU A 151 1.48 1.27 2.12
N LEU A 152 1.26 0.02 2.52
CA LEU A 152 -0.08 -0.56 2.63
C LEU A 152 -0.87 0.09 3.78
N ALA A 153 -0.24 0.27 4.95
CA ALA A 153 -0.88 0.85 6.14
C ALA A 153 -1.17 2.36 6.00
N ARG A 154 -0.34 3.11 5.25
CA ARG A 154 -0.48 4.58 5.10
C ARG A 154 -1.07 5.03 3.76
N GLY A 155 -1.17 4.13 2.77
CA GLY A 155 -1.57 4.45 1.39
C GLY A 155 -0.45 5.12 0.59
N GLY A 156 -0.55 5.10 -0.75
CA GLY A 156 0.50 5.50 -1.72
C GLY A 156 0.95 6.97 -1.71
N GLY A 157 0.49 7.80 -0.76
CA GLY A 157 0.90 9.21 -0.60
C GLY A 157 0.18 10.21 -1.50
N ARG A 158 0.61 11.48 -1.45
CA ARG A 158 0.01 12.60 -2.23
C ARG A 158 0.37 12.59 -3.73
N PHE A 159 1.39 11.81 -4.12
CA PHE A 159 1.94 11.71 -5.49
C PHE A 159 1.90 10.28 -6.05
N ALA A 160 0.90 9.48 -5.69
CA ALA A 160 0.60 8.28 -6.48
C ALA A 160 -0.18 8.72 -7.71
N LEU A 161 0.35 8.43 -8.91
CA LEU A 161 -0.39 8.59 -10.16
C LEU A 161 -1.71 7.80 -10.14
N ASP A 162 -1.84 6.80 -9.26
CA ASP A 162 -3.11 6.12 -8.96
C ASP A 162 -4.26 7.06 -8.64
N ARG A 163 -3.99 8.17 -7.92
CA ARG A 163 -5.04 9.14 -7.58
C ARG A 163 -5.42 10.02 -8.76
N VAL A 164 -4.48 10.28 -9.67
CA VAL A 164 -4.72 11.07 -10.89
C VAL A 164 -5.39 10.23 -11.97
N LEU A 165 -5.06 8.93 -12.03
CA LEU A 165 -5.50 8.01 -13.09
C LEU A 165 -6.74 7.19 -12.71
N GLY A 166 -7.22 7.29 -11.46
CA GLY A 166 -8.45 6.64 -11.01
C GLY A 166 -8.40 5.10 -10.92
N LEU A 167 -7.21 4.50 -10.92
CA LEU A 167 -7.02 3.04 -10.96
C LEU A 167 -7.15 2.34 -9.60
N VAL A 168 -7.66 3.04 -8.58
CA VAL A 168 -7.95 2.42 -7.28
C VAL A 168 -9.29 1.71 -7.40
N VAL A 169 -9.24 0.38 -7.56
CA VAL A 169 -10.40 -0.46 -7.26
C VAL A 169 -10.63 -0.38 -5.75
N ASP A 170 -11.76 0.19 -5.37
CA ASP A 170 -12.18 0.38 -3.99
C ASP A 170 -12.85 -0.91 -3.48
N GLU A 171 -12.07 -1.96 -3.18
CA GLU A 171 -12.60 -3.18 -2.53
C GLU A 171 -12.70 -3.01 -1.00
N GLY A 172 -13.25 -1.89 -0.52
CA GLY A 172 -13.28 -1.61 0.91
C GLY A 172 -14.30 -0.59 1.40
N ARG A 173 -15.39 -0.35 0.66
CA ARG A 173 -16.58 0.38 1.15
C ARG A 173 -17.84 -0.49 1.24
N ALA A 174 -17.67 -1.79 1.45
CA ALA A 174 -18.75 -2.68 1.89
C ALA A 174 -18.55 -2.95 3.39
N ASP A 175 -19.00 -2.01 4.24
CA ASP A 175 -19.38 -2.33 5.64
C ASP A 175 -20.14 -1.20 6.39
N ASP A 176 -20.68 -0.18 5.71
CA ASP A 176 -21.62 0.78 6.35
C ASP A 176 -22.59 1.37 5.29
N ALA A 177 -23.29 0.50 4.57
CA ALA A 177 -24.48 0.87 3.81
C ALA A 177 -25.50 -0.26 3.96
N ASP A 178 -26.72 0.14 4.35
CA ASP A 178 -27.94 -0.66 4.54
C ASP A 178 -28.00 -1.61 5.74
N ASP A 179 -28.43 -1.06 6.88
CA ASP A 179 -29.70 -1.53 7.44
C ASP A 179 -30.80 -0.63 6.88
N THR A 180 -31.32 -1.02 5.73
CA THR A 180 -32.59 -0.60 5.14
C THR A 180 -33.73 -0.95 6.09
N GLU A 181 -34.76 -0.11 6.20
CA GLU A 181 -36.15 -0.46 5.90
C GLU A 181 -37.07 0.71 6.27
N ASP A 182 -37.47 1.44 5.23
CA ASP A 182 -38.70 2.21 5.20
C ASP A 182 -39.89 1.26 5.38
N ALA A 183 -40.81 1.60 6.29
CA ALA A 183 -42.19 1.16 6.24
C ALA A 183 -43.08 2.38 6.46
N GLU A 184 -43.71 2.79 5.36
CA GLU A 184 -44.80 3.75 5.25
C GLU A 184 -45.99 3.32 6.13
N ASP A 185 -46.71 4.29 6.71
CA ASP A 185 -48.18 4.31 6.65
C ASP A 185 -48.69 5.73 6.94
N ALA A 186 -49.80 6.03 6.28
CA ALA A 186 -50.20 7.33 5.79
C ALA A 186 -51.08 8.17 6.74
N GLU A 187 -51.43 9.34 6.22
CA GLU A 187 -52.73 10.02 6.38
C GLU A 187 -52.84 11.07 7.52
N ASP A 188 -52.67 12.35 7.18
CA ASP A 188 -53.80 13.29 7.32
C ASP A 188 -53.66 14.51 6.38
N THR A 189 -54.36 14.39 5.26
CA THR A 189 -55.16 15.37 4.52
C THR A 189 -54.86 16.87 4.65
N ASP A 190 -54.56 17.45 3.50
CA ASP A 190 -54.57 18.88 3.18
C ASP A 190 -55.89 19.58 3.57
N LEU A 191 -55.79 20.80 4.10
CA LEU A 191 -56.86 21.78 3.99
C LEU A 191 -56.27 23.08 3.41
N ASP A 192 -56.66 23.34 2.16
CA ASP A 192 -56.53 24.60 1.43
C ASP A 192 -56.97 25.82 2.26
N ASP A 193 -56.26 26.95 2.14
CA ASP A 193 -56.89 28.23 1.73
C ASP A 193 -55.83 29.29 1.35
N PRO A 194 -55.84 29.84 0.12
CA PRO A 194 -54.92 30.87 -0.35
C PRO A 194 -55.57 32.27 -0.40
N THR A 195 -55.09 33.21 0.43
CA THR A 195 -55.26 34.67 0.22
C THR A 195 -54.06 35.37 0.85
N ASP A 196 -53.09 35.88 0.09
CA ASP A 196 -53.08 37.11 -0.72
C ASP A 196 -52.94 38.42 0.11
N LEU A 197 -51.90 39.15 -0.29
CA LEU A 197 -51.56 40.57 -0.11
C LEU A 197 -50.71 41.10 1.09
N PRO A 198 -49.81 42.07 0.80
CA PRO A 198 -48.83 42.65 1.72
C PRO A 198 -49.36 43.87 2.50
N ASP A 199 -48.57 44.25 3.52
CA ASP A 199 -48.70 45.37 4.47
C ASP A 199 -49.10 46.72 3.83
N PRO A 200 -49.88 47.54 4.57
CA PRO A 200 -49.27 48.78 5.07
C PRO A 200 -49.70 49.17 6.50
N THR A 201 -48.70 49.51 7.34
CA THR A 201 -48.81 50.53 8.41
C THR A 201 -49.36 51.88 7.87
N PRO A 202 -49.80 52.89 8.66
CA PRO A 202 -49.77 53.08 10.12
C PRO A 202 -51.06 53.72 10.76
N SER A 203 -50.99 53.95 12.09
CA SER A 203 -51.49 55.12 12.84
C SER A 203 -52.80 55.05 13.66
N ARG A 204 -52.68 55.65 14.87
CA ARG A 204 -53.72 56.23 15.77
C ARG A 204 -54.67 55.24 16.47
N SER A 205 -55.21 55.45 17.68
CA SER A 205 -55.21 56.53 18.68
C SER A 205 -56.11 56.06 19.84
N THR A 206 -55.90 56.56 21.06
CA THR A 206 -56.77 56.49 22.27
C THR A 206 -56.88 55.11 22.92
N ARG A 207 -56.73 54.95 24.24
CA ARG A 207 -57.09 55.82 25.37
C ARG A 207 -56.11 55.61 26.52
#